data_AF-A0A1D1UTH4-F1
#
_entry.id   AF-A0A1D1UTH4-F1
#
_cell.length_a   1.000
_cell.length_b   1.000
_cell.length_c   1.000
_cell.angle_alpha   90.00
_cell.angle_beta   90.00
_cell.angle_gamma   90.00
#
_symmetry.space_group_name_H-M   'P 1'
#
loop_
_entity.id
_entity.type
_entity.pdbx_description
1 polymer ?
#
loop_
_entity_poly.entity_id
_entity_poly.type
_entity_poly.pdbx_seq_one_letter_code
_entity_poly.pdbx_strand_id
1 'polypeptide(L)'
;MLETAIKATKEEGISQHAAAKKFGVSRVTMRNRMVHPNPSPHGGKAKLPDRAENSIADFSVSCSDMGVPLNRYYTLQFMSDMAAEAGVPNTSFNDKYFRRFLTRHENLSLRITHASNRHGGEHCRK
;
A
#
# COMPACT_ATOMS: atom_id res chain seq x y z
N MET A 1 -20.65 6.42 -0.97
CA MET A 1 -21.80 5.84 -1.69
C MET A 1 -22.01 4.36 -1.36
N LEU A 2 -20.98 3.49 -1.47
CA LEU A 2 -21.12 2.07 -1.09
C LEU A 2 -21.29 1.86 0.43
N GLU A 3 -20.41 2.44 1.25
CA GLU A 3 -20.49 2.34 2.72
C GLU A 3 -21.83 2.83 3.29
N THR A 4 -22.32 3.95 2.76
CA THR A 4 -23.63 4.51 3.10
C THR A 4 -24.77 3.58 2.71
N ALA A 5 -24.67 2.89 1.58
CA ALA A 5 -25.66 1.90 1.15
C ALA A 5 -25.66 0.66 2.07
N ILE A 6 -24.48 0.18 2.47
CA ILE A 6 -24.34 -0.94 3.42
C ILE A 6 -24.90 -0.55 4.79
N LYS A 7 -24.58 0.65 5.28
CA LYS A 7 -25.11 1.18 6.55
C LYS A 7 -26.63 1.23 6.54
N ALA A 8 -27.24 1.75 5.47
CA ALA A 8 -28.69 1.81 5.34
C ALA A 8 -29.36 0.42 5.37
N THR A 9 -28.75 -0.62 4.78
CA THR A 9 -29.30 -1.99 4.90
C THR A 9 -29.28 -2.54 6.32
N LYS A 10 -28.31 -2.13 7.15
CA LYS A 10 -28.15 -2.61 8.53
C LYS A 10 -28.99 -1.81 9.53
N GLU A 11 -29.09 -0.50 9.34
CA GLU A 11 -29.71 0.42 10.30
C GLU A 11 -31.14 0.82 9.91
N GLU A 12 -31.42 1.03 8.62
CA GLU A 12 -32.75 1.39 8.13
C GLU A 12 -33.59 0.15 7.77
N GLY A 13 -33.01 -1.06 7.81
CA GLY A 13 -33.70 -2.32 7.50
C GLY A 13 -34.14 -2.48 6.04
N ILE A 14 -33.68 -1.62 5.14
CA ILE A 14 -34.04 -1.67 3.72
C ILE A 14 -33.33 -2.84 3.02
N SER A 15 -34.00 -3.42 2.01
CA SER A 15 -33.41 -4.51 1.23
C SER A 15 -32.16 -4.06 0.47
N GLN A 16 -31.24 -5.00 0.23
CA GLN A 16 -30.02 -4.73 -0.55
C GLN A 16 -30.32 -4.09 -1.91
N HIS A 17 -31.42 -4.52 -2.54
CA HIS A 17 -31.85 -3.99 -3.83
C HIS A 17 -32.34 -2.54 -3.73
N ALA A 18 -33.14 -2.23 -2.70
CA ALA A 18 -33.61 -0.88 -2.46
C ALA A 18 -32.45 0.07 -2.13
N ALA A 19 -31.49 -0.36 -1.31
CA ALA A 19 -30.28 0.39 -1.02
C ALA A 19 -29.42 0.60 -2.28
N ALA A 20 -29.19 -0.44 -3.08
CA ALA A 20 -28.46 -0.34 -4.34
C ALA A 20 -29.04 0.75 -5.25
N LYS A 21 -30.37 0.76 -5.42
CA LYS A 21 -31.09 1.75 -6.23
C LYS A 21 -31.03 3.15 -5.62
N LYS A 22 -31.26 3.27 -4.30
CA LYS A 22 -31.27 4.55 -3.56
C LYS A 22 -29.91 5.26 -3.63
N PHE A 23 -28.83 4.51 -3.54
CA PHE A 23 -27.47 5.05 -3.47
C PHE A 23 -26.67 4.92 -4.77
N GLY A 24 -27.31 4.52 -5.88
CA GLY A 24 -26.67 4.41 -7.20
C GLY A 24 -25.55 3.38 -7.27
N VAL A 25 -25.60 2.34 -6.44
CA VAL A 25 -24.61 1.26 -6.41
C VAL A 25 -25.10 0.08 -7.24
N SER A 26 -24.22 -0.54 -8.03
CA SER A 26 -24.57 -1.78 -8.74
C SER A 26 -25.03 -2.85 -7.76
N ARG A 27 -26.11 -3.57 -8.13
CA ARG A 27 -26.64 -4.70 -7.37
C ARG A 27 -25.59 -5.77 -7.08
N VAL A 28 -24.70 -6.02 -8.05
CA VAL A 28 -23.62 -7.01 -7.93
C VAL A 28 -22.59 -6.54 -6.91
N THR A 29 -22.20 -5.28 -6.97
CA THR A 29 -21.27 -4.68 -5.99
C THR A 29 -21.84 -4.73 -4.57
N MET A 30 -23.12 -4.41 -4.40
CA MET A 30 -23.81 -4.52 -3.10
C MET A 30 -23.77 -5.95 -2.57
N ARG A 31 -24.18 -6.94 -3.39
CA ARG A 31 -24.15 -8.35 -2.97
C ARG A 31 -22.73 -8.80 -2.60
N ASN A 32 -21.76 -8.55 -3.47
CA ASN A 32 -20.38 -8.97 -3.27
C ASN A 32 -19.79 -8.37 -2.00
N ARG A 33 -20.08 -7.09 -1.70
CA ARG A 33 -19.55 -6.42 -0.51
C ARG A 33 -20.27 -6.83 0.78
N MET A 34 -21.52 -7.27 0.70
CA MET A 34 -22.20 -7.82 1.89
C MET A 34 -21.76 -9.25 2.20
N VAL A 35 -21.43 -10.05 1.19
CA VAL A 35 -20.84 -11.39 1.37
C VAL A 35 -19.36 -11.31 1.77
N HIS A 36 -18.62 -10.38 1.17
CA HIS A 36 -17.21 -10.11 1.45
C HIS A 36 -17.02 -8.63 1.82
N PRO A 37 -17.20 -8.25 3.10
CA PRO A 37 -17.08 -6.85 3.57
C PRO A 37 -15.71 -6.23 3.28
N ASN A 38 -14.66 -7.03 3.44
CA ASN A 38 -13.28 -6.69 3.16
C ASN A 38 -12.73 -7.63 2.08
N PRO A 39 -13.12 -7.45 0.81
CA PRO A 39 -12.55 -8.22 -0.26
C PRO A 39 -11.07 -7.85 -0.37
N SER A 40 -10.24 -8.86 -0.57
CA SER A 40 -8.81 -8.65 -0.82
C SER A 40 -8.63 -7.75 -2.05
N PRO A 41 -7.60 -6.88 -2.07
CA PRO A 41 -7.29 -6.08 -3.24
C PRO A 41 -7.21 -6.94 -4.51
N HIS A 42 -7.88 -6.51 -5.57
CA HIS A 42 -7.73 -7.15 -6.87
C HIS A 42 -6.34 -6.80 -7.45
N GLY A 43 -5.46 -7.80 -7.51
CA GLY A 43 -4.11 -7.65 -8.04
C GLY A 43 -3.20 -8.82 -7.65
N GLY A 44 -2.00 -8.84 -8.24
CA GLY A 44 -0.97 -9.79 -7.83
C GLY A 44 -0.59 -9.53 -6.37
N LYS A 45 -0.60 -10.59 -5.55
CA LYS A 45 -0.12 -10.52 -4.17
C LYS A 45 1.34 -10.05 -4.14
N ALA A 46 1.72 -9.39 -3.05
CA ALA A 46 3.11 -9.11 -2.77
C ALA A 46 3.91 -10.43 -2.80
N LYS A 47 5.17 -10.33 -3.22
CA LYS A 47 6.07 -11.48 -3.30
C LYS A 47 6.57 -11.86 -1.90
N LEU A 48 6.72 -10.86 -1.05
CA LEU A 48 7.04 -11.02 0.36
C LEU A 48 5.77 -11.27 1.17
N PRO A 49 5.84 -12.04 2.26
CA PRO A 49 4.77 -12.11 3.24
C PRO A 49 4.62 -10.76 3.96
N ASP A 50 3.40 -10.44 4.40
CA ASP A 50 3.06 -9.15 5.02
C ASP A 50 4.00 -8.78 6.17
N ARG A 51 4.38 -9.75 7.01
CA ARG A 51 5.34 -9.54 8.11
C ARG A 51 6.68 -9.00 7.60
N ALA A 52 7.27 -9.64 6.59
CA ALA A 52 8.58 -9.24 6.07
C ALA A 52 8.48 -7.88 5.36
N GLU A 53 7.41 -7.68 4.58
CA GLU A 53 7.19 -6.43 3.87
C GLU A 53 7.01 -5.24 4.83
N ASN A 54 6.25 -5.42 5.90
CA ASN A 54 6.06 -4.39 6.94
C ASN A 54 7.36 -4.08 7.68
N SER A 55 8.17 -5.09 8.04
CA SER A 55 9.47 -4.86 8.67
C SER A 55 10.40 -4.00 7.80
N ILE A 56 10.39 -4.23 6.48
CA ILE A 56 11.18 -3.42 5.53
C ILE A 56 10.64 -1.98 5.47
N ALA A 57 9.31 -1.82 5.52
CA ALA A 57 8.70 -0.52 5.53
C ALA A 57 9.05 0.28 6.79
N ASP A 58 8.95 -0.32 7.98
CA ASP A 58 9.27 0.31 9.25
C ASP A 58 10.76 0.71 9.34
N PHE A 59 11.65 -0.17 8.88
CA PHE A 59 13.07 0.15 8.75
C PHE A 59 13.29 1.34 7.81
N SER A 60 12.59 1.37 6.68
CA SER A 60 12.71 2.44 5.70
C SER A 60 12.20 3.79 6.24
N VAL A 61 11.13 3.77 7.04
CA VAL A 61 10.60 4.97 7.72
C VAL A 61 11.64 5.49 8.71
N SER A 62 12.21 4.60 9.51
CA SER A 62 13.23 4.94 10.51
C SER A 62 14.46 5.60 9.86
N CYS A 63 14.95 5.05 8.73
CA CYS A 63 16.04 5.67 7.97
C CYS A 63 15.66 7.08 7.50
N SER A 64 14.44 7.25 6.97
CA SER A 64 13.95 8.55 6.53
C SER A 64 13.83 9.56 7.67
N ASP A 65 13.38 9.15 8.86
CA ASP A 65 13.30 10.01 10.06
C ASP A 65 14.69 10.47 10.52
N MET A 66 15.70 9.58 10.43
CA MET A 66 17.09 9.91 10.74
C MET A 66 17.79 10.74 9.63
N GLY A 67 17.08 11.09 8.55
CA GLY A 67 17.67 11.79 7.41
C GLY A 67 18.63 10.92 6.57
N VAL A 68 18.65 9.61 6.81
CA VAL A 68 19.45 8.66 6.02
C VAL A 68 18.70 8.42 4.70
N PRO A 69 19.33 8.72 3.55
CA PRO A 69 18.69 8.54 2.26
C PRO A 69 18.43 7.05 2.00
N LEU A 70 17.19 6.72 1.61
CA LEU A 70 16.84 5.40 1.15
C LEU A 70 17.45 5.15 -0.23
N ASN A 71 18.57 4.44 -0.26
CA ASN A 71 19.16 4.02 -1.51
C ASN A 71 18.39 2.80 -2.05
N ARG A 72 17.81 2.97 -3.24
CA ARG A 72 17.09 1.94 -3.97
C ARG A 72 17.86 0.63 -4.11
N TYR A 73 19.15 0.69 -4.42
CA TYR A 73 19.98 -0.51 -4.59
C TYR A 73 20.09 -1.31 -3.29
N TYR A 74 20.44 -0.64 -2.19
CA TYR A 74 20.54 -1.29 -0.88
C TYR A 74 19.18 -1.78 -0.37
N THR A 75 18.10 -1.06 -0.68
CA THR A 75 16.75 -1.48 -0.30
C THR A 75 16.34 -2.77 -1.04
N LEU A 76 16.66 -2.88 -2.33
CA LEU A 76 16.44 -4.11 -3.10
C LEU A 76 17.27 -5.28 -2.57
N GLN A 77 18.52 -5.04 -2.17
CA GLN A 77 19.37 -6.07 -1.56
C GLN A 77 18.78 -6.56 -0.24
N PHE A 78 18.36 -5.63 0.63
CA PHE A 78 17.71 -5.97 1.89
C PHE A 78 16.41 -6.73 1.68
N MET A 79 15.61 -6.38 0.67
CA MET A 79 14.42 -7.16 0.27
C MET A 79 14.79 -8.59 -0.15
N SER A 80 15.89 -8.78 -0.87
CA SER A 80 16.41 -10.10 -1.26
C SER A 80 16.80 -10.93 -0.04
N ASP A 81 17.46 -10.33 0.94
CA ASP A 81 17.89 -11.01 2.17
C ASP A 81 16.67 -11.43 3.00
N MET A 82 15.71 -10.52 3.20
CA MET A 82 14.46 -10.82 3.90
C MET A 82 13.63 -11.89 3.18
N ALA A 83 13.67 -11.95 1.85
CA ALA A 83 13.01 -13.00 1.09
C ALA A 83 13.69 -14.37 1.27
N ALA A 84 15.01 -14.39 1.34
CA ALA A 84 15.78 -15.60 1.60
C ALA A 84 15.46 -16.14 3.01
N GLU A 85 15.44 -15.26 4.03
CA GLU A 85 15.07 -15.62 5.40
C GLU A 85 13.62 -16.12 5.50
N ALA A 86 12.70 -15.54 4.72
CA ALA A 86 11.32 -15.96 4.66
C ALA A 86 11.08 -17.24 3.82
N GLY A 87 12.12 -17.85 3.25
CA GLY A 87 12.01 -19.06 2.42
C GLY A 87 11.33 -18.84 1.07
N VAL A 88 11.34 -17.60 0.55
CA VAL A 88 10.75 -17.30 -0.76
C VAL A 88 11.65 -17.84 -1.87
N PRO A 89 11.14 -18.69 -2.78
CA PRO A 89 11.98 -19.44 -3.73
C PRO A 89 12.68 -18.54 -4.77
N ASN A 90 12.11 -17.38 -5.08
CA ASN A 90 12.75 -16.38 -5.90
C ASN A 90 13.08 -15.17 -5.01
N THR A 91 14.36 -14.86 -4.83
CA THR A 91 14.81 -13.75 -3.98
C THR A 91 15.16 -12.50 -4.79
N SER A 92 15.07 -12.54 -6.12
CA SER A 92 15.37 -11.37 -6.96
C SER A 92 14.26 -10.32 -6.92
N PHE A 93 14.61 -9.08 -6.58
CA PHE A 93 13.70 -7.93 -6.64
C PHE A 93 14.20 -6.94 -7.68
N ASN A 94 13.27 -6.33 -8.40
CA ASN A 94 13.58 -5.37 -9.44
C ASN A 94 12.91 -4.02 -9.14
N ASP A 95 13.25 -3.04 -9.96
CA ASP A 95 12.72 -1.69 -9.85
C ASP A 95 11.18 -1.63 -9.89
N LYS A 96 10.57 -2.48 -10.70
CA LYS A 96 9.11 -2.60 -10.79
C LYS A 96 8.50 -3.07 -9.47
N TYR A 97 9.15 -3.97 -8.75
CA TYR A 97 8.73 -4.36 -7.42
C TYR A 97 8.87 -3.21 -6.43
N PHE A 98 10.01 -2.52 -6.43
CA PHE A 98 10.27 -1.40 -5.53
C PHE A 98 9.24 -0.28 -5.68
N ARG A 99 8.91 0.12 -6.91
CA ARG A 99 7.83 1.11 -7.15
C ARG A 99 6.49 0.64 -6.59
N ARG A 100 6.14 -0.63 -6.79
CA ARG A 100 4.90 -1.21 -6.25
C ARG A 100 4.90 -1.27 -4.71
N PHE A 101 6.06 -1.54 -4.11
CA PHE A 101 6.24 -1.48 -2.67
C PHE A 101 5.95 -0.06 -2.14
N LEU A 102 6.53 0.97 -2.77
CA LEU A 102 6.24 2.36 -2.39
C LEU A 102 4.75 2.73 -2.57
N THR A 103 4.07 2.21 -3.60
CA THR A 103 2.62 2.45 -3.75
C THR A 103 1.77 1.77 -2.67
N ARG A 104 2.26 0.69 -2.04
CA ARG A 104 1.58 0.02 -0.92
C ARG A 104 1.89 0.70 0.41
N HIS A 105 3.01 1.41 0.50
CA HIS A 105 3.46 2.15 1.68
C HIS A 105 3.53 3.66 1.37
N GLU A 106 2.36 4.29 1.28
CA GLU A 106 2.22 5.69 0.87
C GLU A 106 3.03 6.66 1.76
N ASN A 107 3.14 6.36 3.05
CA ASN A 107 3.99 7.10 3.99
C ASN A 107 5.46 7.18 3.53
N LEU A 108 6.01 6.11 2.96
CA LEU A 108 7.36 6.10 2.39
C LEU A 108 7.44 6.84 1.06
N SER A 109 6.42 6.68 0.21
CA SER A 109 6.37 7.35 -1.10
C SER A 109 6.41 8.87 -0.96
N LEU A 110 5.68 9.42 0.01
CA LEU A 110 5.70 10.85 0.33
C LEU A 110 7.11 11.30 0.77
N ARG A 111 7.74 10.54 1.66
CA ARG A 111 9.06 10.88 2.23
C ARG A 111 10.20 10.87 1.20
N ILE A 112 10.21 9.90 0.27
CA ILE A 112 11.22 9.83 -0.80
C ILE A 112 11.07 11.01 -1.78
N THR A 113 9.83 11.38 -2.10
CA THR A 113 9.54 12.53 -2.98
C THR A 113 10.03 13.83 -2.34
N HIS A 114 9.84 14.00 -1.03
CA HIS A 114 10.33 15.17 -0.30
C HIS A 114 11.85 15.20 -0.13
N ALA A 115 12.51 14.05 0.05
CA ALA A 115 13.98 13.97 0.17
C ALA A 115 14.69 14.44 -1.12
N SER A 116 14.10 14.18 -2.29
CA SER A 116 14.62 14.63 -3.60
C SER A 116 14.62 16.15 -3.75
N ASN A 117 13.76 16.87 -3.01
CA ASN A 117 13.67 18.33 -3.04
C ASN A 117 14.66 19.02 -2.06
N ARG A 118 15.44 18.26 -1.27
CA ARG A 118 16.43 18.82 -0.33
C ARG A 118 17.81 19.09 -0.96
N HIS A 119 17.97 18.93 -2.27
CA HIS A 119 19.20 19.28 -3.01
C HIS A 119 19.10 20.56 -3.85
N GLY A 120 18.13 21.44 -3.56
CA GLY A 120 17.96 22.72 -4.26
C GLY A 120 18.18 23.98 -3.41
N GLY A 121 18.82 23.89 -2.25
CA GLY A 121 18.90 24.99 -1.27
C GLY A 121 20.29 25.56 -0.97
N GLU A 122 21.37 25.00 -1.52
CA GLU A 122 22.72 25.58 -1.39
C GLU A 122 23.17 26.20 -2.71
N HIS A 123 22.44 27.24 -3.12
CA HIS A 123 22.99 28.25 -4.01
C HIS A 123 22.67 29.64 -3.46
N CYS A 124 23.39 30.05 -2.41
CA CYS A 124 23.69 31.46 -2.17
C CYS A 124 24.81 31.66 -1.14
N ARG A 125 25.79 32.48 -1.53
CA ARG A 125 26.85 33.15 -0.75
C ARG A 125 28.13 32.36 -0.50
N LYS A 126 29.11 32.58 -1.35
CA LYS A 126 30.08 33.69 -1.16
C LYS A 126 30.47 34.27 -2.51
#